data_AF-A0A3R7EHV6-F1
#
_entry.id   AF-A0A3R7EHV6-F1
#
_cell.length_a   1.000
_cell.length_b   1.000
_cell.length_c   1.000
_cell.angle_alpha   90.00
_cell.angle_beta   90.00
_cell.angle_gamma   90.00
#
_symmetry.space_group_name_H-M   'P 1'
#
loop_
_entity.id
_entity.type
_entity.pdbx_description
1 polymer ?
#
loop_
_entity_poly.entity_id
_entity_poly.type
_entity_poly.pdbx_seq_one_letter_code
_entity_poly.pdbx_strand_id
1 'polypeptide(L)'
;MSKRDGTDTDRERGADSAASAADTETESGSSSMLARCWTIAHRYREPAAYGIPELPAWHVRSSVSGSLEFAVSADSEPFLRAERPVRVRR
;
A
#
# COMPACT_ATOMS: atom_id res chain seq x y z
N MET A 1 65.07 12.49 -24.18
CA MET A 1 64.86 13.75 -23.43
C MET A 1 64.03 13.42 -22.20
N SER A 2 64.58 13.68 -21.02
CA SER A 2 63.99 13.49 -19.69
C SER A 2 63.23 14.73 -19.21
N LYS A 3 62.22 14.51 -18.35
CA LYS A 3 61.70 15.30 -17.17
C LYS A 3 60.20 14.97 -17.04
N ARG A 4 59.67 14.24 -16.04
CA ARG A 4 59.53 14.47 -14.57
C ARG A 4 58.97 15.85 -14.18
N ASP A 5 57.72 15.86 -13.69
CA ASP A 5 57.22 16.36 -12.38
C ASP A 5 55.67 16.34 -12.46
N GLY A 6 54.90 15.76 -11.52
CA GLY A 6 54.73 16.20 -10.12
C GLY A 6 53.81 17.43 -10.13
N THR A 7 52.65 17.54 -9.51
CA THR A 7 52.12 17.11 -8.20
C THR A 7 50.65 17.59 -8.15
N ASP A 8 49.73 16.78 -7.64
CA ASP A 8 49.10 16.97 -6.31
C ASP A 8 48.14 18.18 -6.24
N THR A 9 46.84 17.88 -6.22
CA THR A 9 45.83 18.74 -5.57
C THR A 9 45.01 17.85 -4.65
N ASP A 10 45.52 17.78 -3.43
CA ASP A 10 44.86 17.51 -2.16
C ASP A 10 43.54 18.29 -1.97
N ARG A 11 42.70 17.79 -1.04
CA ARG A 11 41.50 18.37 -0.43
C ARG A 11 40.23 18.42 -1.31
N GLU A 12 39.10 17.84 -0.92
CA GLU A 12 38.53 17.86 0.43
C GLU A 12 37.85 16.56 0.87
N ARG A 13 38.15 16.20 2.13
CA ARG A 13 37.33 15.34 2.98
C ARG A 13 35.99 16.03 3.24
N GLY A 14 34.92 15.51 2.66
CA GLY A 14 33.57 15.62 3.21
C GLY A 14 33.26 14.34 3.98
N ALA A 15 33.59 14.33 5.27
CA ALA A 15 33.00 13.40 6.21
C ALA A 15 31.54 13.79 6.46
N ASP A 16 30.76 12.81 6.91
CA ASP A 16 29.47 12.99 7.59
C ASP A 16 28.24 13.11 6.67
N SER A 17 27.88 11.98 6.06
CA SER A 17 26.47 11.60 5.98
C SER A 17 26.29 10.19 6.53
N ALA A 18 26.55 10.09 7.84
CA ALA A 18 25.92 9.11 8.70
C ALA A 18 24.43 9.47 8.85
N ALA A 19 23.65 9.31 7.78
CA ALA A 19 22.23 9.10 7.90
C ALA A 19 22.04 7.58 7.98
N SER A 20 22.01 7.11 9.22
CA SER A 20 21.62 5.77 9.63
C SER A 20 20.41 5.30 8.80
N ALA A 21 20.67 4.55 7.74
CA ALA A 21 19.69 3.65 7.16
C ALA A 21 19.58 2.48 8.13
N ALA A 22 18.96 2.77 9.27
CA ALA A 22 18.42 1.77 10.15
C ALA A 22 17.48 0.91 9.30
N ASP A 23 17.92 -0.32 9.11
CA ASP A 23 17.09 -1.47 9.39
C ASP A 23 15.71 -1.43 8.73
N THR A 24 15.69 -1.76 7.46
CA THR A 24 14.59 -2.59 6.96
C THR A 24 15.26 -3.80 6.36
N GLU A 25 15.72 -4.69 7.24
CA GLU A 25 15.58 -6.12 6.97
C GLU A 25 14.22 -6.28 6.29
N THR A 26 14.28 -6.47 4.98
CA THR A 26 13.15 -6.99 4.24
C THR A 26 13.09 -8.42 4.76
N GLU A 27 12.44 -8.60 5.92
CA GLU A 27 11.81 -9.84 6.27
C GLU A 27 11.02 -10.17 5.00
N SER A 28 11.62 -11.07 4.22
CA SER A 28 10.95 -11.94 3.28
C SER A 28 10.08 -12.86 4.14
N GLY A 29 9.20 -12.24 4.93
CA GLY A 29 8.18 -12.85 5.70
C GLY A 29 7.25 -13.39 4.65
N SER A 30 7.26 -14.72 4.54
CA SER A 30 6.16 -15.54 4.05
C SER A 30 4.96 -14.67 3.70
N SER A 31 4.54 -14.71 2.43
CA SER A 31 3.20 -14.30 2.02
C SER A 31 2.18 -15.17 2.78
N SER A 32 2.10 -14.98 4.10
CA SER A 32 1.18 -15.67 4.98
C SER A 32 -0.16 -15.10 4.59
N MET A 33 -1.06 -15.98 4.20
CA MET A 33 -2.32 -15.64 3.57
C MET A 33 -3.08 -14.65 4.46
N LEU A 34 -2.96 -13.35 4.16
CA LEU A 34 -3.44 -12.27 5.03
C LEU A 34 -4.94 -12.39 5.28
N ALA A 35 -5.69 -12.95 4.33
CA ALA A 35 -7.11 -13.28 4.48
C ALA A 35 -7.40 -14.21 5.66
N ARG A 36 -6.56 -15.25 5.88
CA ARG A 36 -6.71 -16.17 7.02
C ARG A 36 -6.39 -15.45 8.33
N CYS A 37 -5.32 -14.67 8.35
CA CYS A 37 -4.93 -13.87 9.51
C CYS A 37 -6.05 -12.92 9.93
N TRP A 38 -6.65 -12.19 8.98
CA TRP A 38 -7.80 -11.32 9.24
C TRP A 38 -9.04 -12.05 9.74
N THR A 39 -9.32 -13.24 9.18
CA THR A 39 -10.42 -14.10 9.64
C THR A 39 -10.27 -14.49 11.11
N ILE A 40 -9.03 -14.72 11.57
CA ILE A 40 -8.73 -15.04 12.96
C ILE A 40 -8.78 -13.77 13.82
N ALA A 41 -8.16 -12.68 13.38
CA ALA A 41 -8.04 -11.42 14.11
C ALA A 41 -9.41 -10.83 14.50
N HIS A 42 -10.40 -10.87 13.59
CA HIS A 42 -11.75 -10.36 13.84
C HIS A 42 -12.46 -11.08 15.01
N ARG A 43 -12.05 -12.30 15.38
CA ARG A 43 -12.64 -12.98 16.55
C ARG A 43 -12.17 -12.41 17.88
N TYR A 44 -11.07 -11.67 17.90
CA TYR A 44 -10.43 -11.19 19.13
C TYR A 44 -10.61 -9.70 19.34
N ARG A 45 -10.60 -8.89 18.27
CA ARG A 45 -10.81 -7.45 18.34
C ARG A 45 -11.48 -6.94 17.08
N GLU A 46 -12.16 -5.82 17.22
CA GLU A 46 -12.67 -5.04 16.09
C GLU A 46 -11.52 -4.46 15.24
N PRO A 47 -11.73 -4.27 13.93
CA PRO A 47 -10.73 -3.67 13.02
C PRO A 47 -10.12 -2.37 13.54
N ALA A 48 -10.92 -1.51 14.18
CA ALA A 48 -10.46 -0.24 14.75
C ALA A 48 -9.34 -0.41 15.79
N ALA A 49 -9.31 -1.52 16.53
CA ALA A 49 -8.25 -1.81 17.51
C ALA A 49 -6.90 -2.17 16.86
N TYR A 50 -6.90 -2.43 15.55
CA TYR A 50 -5.71 -2.62 14.72
C TYR A 50 -5.36 -1.36 13.91
N GLY A 51 -6.04 -0.24 14.14
CA GLY A 51 -5.86 1.00 13.37
C GLY A 51 -6.47 0.96 11.97
N ILE A 52 -7.34 -0.03 11.67
CA ILE A 52 -8.08 -0.05 10.41
C ILE A 52 -9.23 0.94 10.50
N PRO A 53 -9.37 1.88 9.55
CA PRO A 53 -10.48 2.81 9.55
C PRO A 53 -11.80 2.11 9.23
N GLU A 54 -12.89 2.65 9.77
CA GLU A 54 -14.23 2.25 9.37
C GLU A 54 -14.44 2.51 7.87
N LEU A 55 -15.13 1.57 7.22
CA LEU A 55 -15.48 1.73 5.81
C LEU A 55 -16.54 2.83 5.67
N PRO A 56 -16.35 3.80 4.77
CA PRO A 56 -17.38 4.78 4.48
C PRO A 56 -18.63 4.09 3.93
N ALA A 57 -19.80 4.61 4.30
CA ALA A 57 -21.05 4.15 3.74
C ALA A 57 -21.11 4.50 2.25
N TRP A 58 -21.35 3.51 1.39
CA TRP A 58 -21.51 3.69 -0.04
C TRP A 58 -22.93 3.35 -0.47
N HIS A 59 -23.42 4.13 -1.43
CA HIS A 59 -24.63 3.80 -2.15
C HIS A 59 -24.33 2.80 -3.26
N VAL A 60 -25.04 1.67 -3.24
CA VAL A 60 -24.93 0.63 -4.26
C VAL A 60 -26.19 0.66 -5.13
N ARG A 61 -26.00 0.73 -6.44
CA ARG A 61 -27.08 0.67 -7.42
C ARG A 61 -26.87 -0.53 -8.33
N SER A 62 -27.92 -1.33 -8.49
CA SER A 62 -27.97 -2.38 -9.52
C SER A 62 -28.76 -1.87 -10.70
N SER A 63 -28.18 -1.97 -11.90
CA SER A 63 -28.90 -1.69 -13.15
C SER A 63 -29.73 -2.89 -13.61
N VAL A 64 -30.70 -2.64 -14.49
CA VAL A 64 -31.49 -3.69 -15.16
C VAL A 64 -30.59 -4.60 -16.01
N SER A 65 -29.49 -4.09 -16.55
CA SER A 65 -28.50 -4.86 -17.32
C SER A 65 -27.58 -5.72 -16.46
N GLY A 66 -27.75 -5.72 -15.14
CA GLY A 66 -26.95 -6.52 -14.21
C GLY A 66 -25.61 -5.90 -13.82
N SER A 67 -25.27 -4.71 -14.33
CA SER A 67 -24.12 -3.94 -13.84
C SER A 67 -24.37 -3.38 -12.44
N LEU A 68 -23.30 -3.20 -11.69
CA LEU A 68 -23.31 -2.73 -10.30
C LEU A 68 -22.43 -1.48 -10.16
N GLU A 69 -22.99 -0.45 -9.56
CA GLU A 69 -22.37 0.88 -9.42
C GLU A 69 -22.26 1.26 -7.95
N PHE A 70 -21.13 1.85 -7.58
CA PHE A 70 -20.87 2.39 -6.24
C PHE A 70 -20.71 3.90 -6.33
N ALA A 71 -21.42 4.60 -5.45
CA ALA A 71 -21.41 6.05 -5.35
C ALA A 71 -21.35 6.48 -3.88
N VAL A 72 -20.92 7.72 -3.62
CA VAL A 72 -20.86 8.27 -2.25
C VAL A 72 -22.27 8.48 -1.69
N SER A 73 -23.22 8.86 -2.55
CA SER A 73 -24.63 9.08 -2.24
C SER A 73 -25.50 8.66 -3.43
N ALA A 74 -26.82 8.60 -3.24
CA ALA A 74 -27.76 8.21 -4.29
C ALA A 74 -27.72 9.11 -5.53
N ASP A 75 -27.45 10.41 -5.32
CA ASP A 75 -27.49 11.45 -6.37
C ASP A 75 -26.10 11.76 -6.95
N SER A 76 -25.03 11.22 -6.36
CA SER A 76 -23.67 11.43 -6.86
C SER A 76 -23.34 10.52 -8.04
N GLU A 77 -22.40 10.98 -8.87
CA GLU A 77 -21.83 10.17 -9.93
C GLU A 77 -21.08 8.95 -9.36
N PRO A 78 -21.23 7.76 -9.97
CA PRO A 78 -20.55 6.56 -9.49
C PRO A 78 -19.05 6.65 -9.70
N PHE A 79 -18.27 6.32 -8.67
CA PHE A 79 -16.80 6.29 -8.74
C PHE A 79 -16.26 4.89 -9.07
N LEU A 80 -17.06 3.84 -8.92
CA LEU A 80 -16.71 2.48 -9.30
C LEU A 80 -17.90 1.79 -9.96
N ARG A 81 -17.63 1.14 -11.10
CA ARG A 81 -18.63 0.40 -11.87
C ARG A 81 -18.11 -0.97 -12.22
N ALA A 82 -18.92 -1.98 -11.96
CA ALA A 82 -18.71 -3.35 -12.37
C ALA A 82 -19.74 -3.71 -13.45
N GLU A 83 -19.28 -3.91 -14.69
CA GLU A 83 -20.18 -4.22 -15.81
C GLU A 83 -20.76 -5.64 -15.75
N ARG A 84 -19.96 -6.61 -15.29
CA ARG A 84 -20.32 -8.04 -15.24
C ARG A 84 -20.02 -8.64 -13.86
N PRO A 85 -20.71 -8.20 -12.79
CA PRO A 85 -20.49 -8.73 -11.46
C PRO A 85 -20.92 -10.20 -11.38
N VAL A 86 -20.08 -11.04 -10.76
CA VAL A 86 -20.39 -12.45 -10.52
C VAL A 86 -20.78 -12.63 -9.07
N ARG A 87 -21.94 -13.24 -8.83
CA ARG A 87 -22.41 -13.55 -7.47
C ARG A 87 -21.65 -14.77 -6.94
N VAL A 88 -20.78 -14.54 -5.96
CA VAL A 88 -20.12 -15.62 -5.22
C VAL A 88 -21.03 -16.06 -4.08
N ARG A 89 -21.29 -17.37 -3.98
CA ARG A 89 -21.97 -17.97 -2.84
C ARG A 89 -20.93 -18.19 -1.74
N ARG A 90 -21.21 -17.70 -0.53
CA ARG A 90 -20.45 -18.02 0.67
C ARG A 90 -20.97 -19.30 1.30
#